data_AF-A0AAX3VSP5-F1
#
_entry.id   AF-A0AAX3VSP5-F1
#
_cell.length_a   1.000
_cell.length_b   1.000
_cell.length_c   1.000
_cell.angle_alpha   90.00
_cell.angle_beta   90.00
_cell.angle_gamma   90.00
#
_symmetry.space_group_name_H-M   'P 1'
#
loop_
_entity.id
_entity.type
_entity.pdbx_description
1 polymer ?
#
loop_
_entity_poly.entity_id
_entity_poly.type
_entity_poly.pdbx_seq_one_letter_code
_entity_poly.pdbx_strand_id
1 'polypeptide(L)'
;MKKLKITGLSLIISGLLMAQAQAAEPVYPDQLRLFSLGQEVCGDKYRPVNREEAQSVKSNIVGMMGQWQISGLANGWVIMGPGYNGEIKPGSASSTWCYPTNPATGEIPTLSALDIPDGDEVDVQWRLVHDSANFIKPTSYLAHYLGYAWVGGNHSQYVGEDMDVTRDGDGWVIRGNNDGGCDGYRCGDKTSIKVSNFAYNLDPDSFKHGDVTQSDRQLVKTVVGWAINDSDTPQSGYDVTLRYDTATNWSKTNTYGLSEKVTTKNKFKWPLVGETELSIEIAANQSWASQNGGSTTTSLSQSVRPTVPAHSKIPVKIELYKADISYPYEFKADVSYDLTLSGFLRWGGNAWHTHPDNRPNWNHTFVIGPYKDKASSIRYQWDKRYIPGEVKWWDWNWTIQQNGLPTMQNNLARVLRPVRAGITGDFSAESQFAGNIEIGAPVPVAAASHSSRARNLSAGQGLRLEIPLDAQELSGLGFNNVSLSVTPTANQ
;
A
#
# COMPACT_ATOMS: atom_id res chain seq x y z
N MET A 1 49.90 0.64 47.93
CA MET A 1 49.24 0.03 49.13
C MET A 1 48.52 1.12 49.93
N LYS A 2 47.33 0.77 50.47
CA LYS A 2 46.38 1.56 51.32
C LYS A 2 45.48 2.55 50.54
N LYS A 3 44.21 2.19 50.25
CA LYS A 3 42.96 2.23 51.09
C LYS A 3 42.63 3.66 51.55
N LEU A 4 41.39 4.19 51.56
CA LEU A 4 40.06 3.90 51.01
C LEU A 4 39.17 5.07 51.53
N LYS A 5 38.18 5.53 50.73
CA LYS A 5 36.94 6.27 51.10
C LYS A 5 37.04 7.62 51.82
N ILE A 6 36.53 8.67 51.16
CA ILE A 6 35.51 9.57 51.72
C ILE A 6 34.44 9.86 50.65
N THR A 7 33.20 9.71 51.11
CA THR A 7 31.89 9.85 50.47
C THR A 7 31.44 11.31 50.33
N GLY A 8 30.71 11.58 49.23
CA GLY A 8 29.54 12.45 49.22
C GLY A 8 29.73 13.88 48.70
N LEU A 9 29.19 14.18 47.50
CA LEU A 9 28.31 15.33 47.28
C LEU A 9 27.58 15.24 45.92
N SER A 10 26.25 15.27 46.00
CA SER A 10 25.26 15.85 45.08
C SER A 10 25.33 15.57 43.57
N LEU A 11 24.43 14.71 43.08
CA LEU A 11 23.89 14.79 41.72
C LEU A 11 22.41 15.17 41.83
N ILE A 12 22.08 16.41 41.46
CA ILE A 12 20.70 16.87 41.28
C ILE A 12 20.19 16.22 40.00
N ILE A 13 19.35 15.20 40.13
CA ILE A 13 18.56 14.66 39.02
C ILE A 13 17.21 15.38 39.07
N SER A 14 17.05 16.37 38.18
CA SER A 14 15.74 16.94 37.87
C SER A 14 14.85 15.85 37.27
N GLY A 15 13.96 15.30 38.08
CA GLY A 15 12.89 14.40 37.63
C GLY A 15 11.82 15.21 36.88
N LEU A 16 11.91 15.22 35.55
CA LEU A 16 10.75 15.50 34.70
C LEU A 16 9.82 14.30 34.81
N LEU A 17 8.80 14.43 35.66
CA LEU A 17 7.60 13.58 35.61
C LEU A 17 6.94 13.79 34.24
N MET A 18 7.16 12.85 33.33
CA MET A 18 6.26 12.66 32.19
C MET A 18 4.92 12.17 32.75
N ALA A 19 4.00 13.10 32.97
CA ALA A 19 2.59 12.77 33.04
C ALA A 19 2.19 12.23 31.66
N GLN A 20 2.10 10.91 31.54
CA GLN A 20 1.34 10.29 30.46
C GLN A 20 -0.11 10.75 30.65
N ALA A 21 -0.51 11.79 29.93
CA ALA A 21 -1.91 12.09 29.73
C ALA A 21 -2.50 10.91 28.97
N GLN A 22 -3.11 9.96 29.69
CA GLN A 22 -4.02 9.00 29.10
C GLN A 22 -5.16 9.84 28.49
N ALA A 23 -5.18 9.95 27.16
CA ALA A 23 -6.32 10.52 26.47
C ALA A 23 -7.55 9.69 26.86
N ALA A 24 -8.61 10.34 27.36
CA ALA A 24 -9.87 9.66 27.63
C ALA A 24 -10.34 8.94 26.36
N GLU A 25 -10.78 7.68 26.49
CA GLU A 25 -11.32 6.93 25.35
C GLU A 25 -12.50 7.69 24.74
N PRO A 26 -12.60 7.76 23.39
CA PRO A 26 -13.65 8.52 22.72
C PRO A 26 -15.04 7.93 22.99
N VAL A 27 -16.02 8.80 23.23
CA VAL A 27 -17.42 8.42 23.46
C VAL A 27 -18.16 8.39 22.13
N TYR A 28 -18.59 7.21 21.70
CA TYR A 28 -19.37 7.04 20.47
C TYR A 28 -20.87 7.33 20.72
N PRO A 29 -21.46 8.39 20.12
CA PRO A 29 -22.83 8.79 20.45
C PRO A 29 -23.90 7.73 20.17
N ASP A 30 -23.69 6.90 19.15
CA ASP A 30 -24.62 5.82 18.76
C ASP A 30 -24.79 4.72 19.83
N GLN A 31 -23.82 4.59 20.72
CA GLN A 31 -23.81 3.61 21.80
C GLN A 31 -24.39 4.15 23.12
N LEU A 32 -24.69 5.44 23.20
CA LEU A 32 -25.37 6.01 24.34
C LEU A 32 -26.79 5.44 24.47
N ARG A 33 -27.21 5.19 25.71
CA ARG A 33 -28.55 4.73 26.05
C ARG A 33 -29.04 5.47 27.28
N LEU A 34 -30.31 5.87 27.25
CA LEU A 34 -30.98 6.46 28.40
C LEU A 34 -31.72 5.36 29.15
N PHE A 35 -31.43 5.20 30.44
CA PHE A 35 -32.13 4.28 31.34
C PHE A 35 -33.00 5.04 32.32
N SER A 36 -34.13 4.46 32.73
CA SER A 36 -35.04 5.02 33.74
C SER A 36 -35.17 4.07 34.93
N LEU A 37 -34.02 3.70 35.52
CA LEU A 37 -33.91 2.69 36.57
C LEU A 37 -33.64 3.27 37.98
N GLY A 38 -33.67 4.61 38.11
CA GLY A 38 -33.27 5.32 39.32
C GLY A 38 -32.02 6.18 39.11
N GLN A 39 -31.66 6.93 40.15
CA GLN A 39 -30.54 7.87 40.10
C GLN A 39 -29.21 7.13 39.89
N GLU A 40 -28.50 7.51 38.83
CA GLU A 40 -27.20 6.93 38.44
C GLU A 40 -27.23 5.41 38.22
N VAL A 41 -28.42 4.84 37.97
CA VAL A 41 -28.61 3.42 37.69
C VAL A 41 -28.64 3.18 36.19
N CYS A 42 -27.78 2.28 35.73
CA CYS A 42 -27.70 1.80 34.35
C CYS A 42 -28.10 0.32 34.27
N GLY A 43 -28.47 -0.14 33.07
CA GLY A 43 -28.66 -1.56 32.82
C GLY A 43 -27.35 -2.35 32.84
N ASP A 44 -27.45 -3.68 32.82
CA ASP A 44 -26.29 -4.57 32.81
C ASP A 44 -25.31 -4.24 31.68
N LYS A 45 -24.00 -4.22 32.00
CA LYS A 45 -22.89 -3.85 31.09
C LYS A 45 -22.86 -2.38 30.66
N TYR A 46 -23.58 -1.50 31.37
CA TYR A 46 -23.52 -0.06 31.17
C TYR A 46 -23.06 0.65 32.44
N ARG A 47 -22.38 1.78 32.26
CA ARG A 47 -21.98 2.70 33.33
C ARG A 47 -22.56 4.10 33.08
N PRO A 48 -22.79 4.90 34.13
CA PRO A 48 -23.17 6.29 33.95
C PRO A 48 -22.11 7.08 33.16
N VAL A 49 -22.58 7.94 32.26
CA VAL A 49 -21.73 8.88 31.53
C VAL A 49 -21.30 10.00 32.48
N ASN A 50 -20.01 10.33 32.51
CA ASN A 50 -19.53 11.44 33.35
C ASN A 50 -19.69 12.80 32.65
N ARG A 51 -19.41 13.88 33.39
CA ARG A 51 -19.59 15.25 32.90
C ARG A 51 -18.72 15.56 31.68
N GLU A 52 -17.46 15.18 31.71
CA GLU A 52 -16.47 15.45 30.66
C GLU A 52 -16.84 14.70 29.36
N GLU A 53 -17.24 13.44 29.50
CA GLU A 53 -17.77 12.60 28.42
C GLU A 53 -19.04 13.22 27.80
N ALA A 54 -20.01 13.59 28.64
CA ALA A 54 -21.24 14.24 28.17
C ALA A 54 -20.96 15.57 27.48
N GLN A 55 -19.99 16.34 27.96
CA GLN A 55 -19.58 17.60 27.33
C GLN A 55 -18.96 17.36 25.94
N SER A 56 -18.17 16.30 25.76
CA SER A 56 -17.50 15.99 24.49
C SER A 56 -18.48 15.69 23.33
N VAL A 57 -19.65 15.13 23.65
CA VAL A 57 -20.71 14.76 22.69
C VAL A 57 -22.05 15.42 23.02
N LYS A 58 -22.01 16.59 23.68
CA LYS A 58 -23.19 17.31 24.20
C LYS A 58 -24.25 17.52 23.14
N SER A 59 -23.88 17.94 21.95
CA SER A 59 -24.80 18.19 20.84
C SER A 59 -25.61 16.94 20.48
N ASN A 60 -24.97 15.77 20.50
CA ASN A 60 -25.63 14.51 20.17
C ASN A 60 -26.60 14.07 21.29
N ILE A 61 -26.16 14.16 22.56
CA ILE A 61 -27.02 13.81 23.71
C ILE A 61 -28.26 14.70 23.74
N VAL A 62 -28.07 16.01 23.64
CA VAL A 62 -29.17 16.99 23.72
C VAL A 62 -30.14 16.81 22.55
N GLY A 63 -29.64 16.46 21.35
CA GLY A 63 -30.47 16.15 20.19
C GLY A 63 -31.36 14.91 20.37
N MET A 64 -31.02 14.01 21.31
CA MET A 64 -31.83 12.82 21.65
C MET A 64 -32.81 13.07 22.82
N MET A 65 -32.84 14.28 23.38
CA MET A 65 -33.65 14.61 24.55
C MET A 65 -34.89 15.42 24.19
N GLY A 66 -35.97 15.22 24.95
CA GLY A 66 -37.13 16.09 24.93
C GLY A 66 -36.79 17.52 25.38
N GLN A 67 -37.57 18.50 24.94
CA GLN A 67 -37.28 19.94 25.10
C GLN A 67 -36.90 20.34 26.54
N TRP A 68 -37.67 19.88 27.53
CA TRP A 68 -37.49 20.20 28.95
C TRP A 68 -37.03 18.98 29.77
N GLN A 69 -36.51 17.96 29.10
CA GLN A 69 -36.04 16.75 29.78
C GLN A 69 -34.81 17.05 30.63
N ILE A 70 -34.68 16.41 31.79
CA ILE A 70 -33.48 16.43 32.62
C ILE A 70 -33.10 14.98 32.87
N SER A 71 -31.86 14.62 32.53
CA SER A 71 -31.33 13.26 32.67
C SER A 71 -30.03 13.28 33.48
N GLY A 72 -29.85 12.27 34.31
CA GLY A 72 -28.71 12.09 35.19
C GLY A 72 -27.43 11.70 34.44
N LEU A 73 -26.32 12.14 35.01
CA LEU A 73 -24.94 11.78 34.69
C LEU A 73 -24.27 11.27 35.98
N ALA A 74 -23.07 10.72 35.87
CA ALA A 74 -22.30 10.23 37.01
C ALA A 74 -22.01 11.34 38.04
N ASN A 75 -21.91 10.97 39.31
CA ASN A 75 -21.43 11.81 40.41
C ASN A 75 -22.30 13.05 40.70
N GLY A 76 -23.63 12.91 40.66
CA GLY A 76 -24.57 13.97 40.99
C GLY A 76 -24.61 15.11 39.97
N TRP A 77 -24.36 14.81 38.70
CA TRP A 77 -24.51 15.75 37.58
C TRP A 77 -25.76 15.42 36.76
N VAL A 78 -26.30 16.41 36.07
CA VAL A 78 -27.40 16.25 35.11
C VAL A 78 -27.08 16.99 33.82
N ILE A 79 -27.61 16.49 32.71
CA ILE A 79 -27.71 17.22 31.44
C ILE A 79 -29.18 17.54 31.18
N MET A 80 -29.44 18.75 30.73
CA MET A 80 -30.79 19.25 30.45
C MET A 80 -31.07 19.27 28.94
N GLY A 81 -32.34 19.23 28.55
CA GLY A 81 -32.79 19.23 27.16
C GLY A 81 -32.53 20.55 26.43
N PRO A 82 -32.86 20.63 25.13
CA PRO A 82 -32.57 21.79 24.30
C PRO A 82 -33.27 23.09 24.76
N GLY A 83 -34.42 23.00 25.44
CA GLY A 83 -35.08 24.17 26.05
C GLY A 83 -34.26 24.84 27.16
N TYR A 84 -33.34 24.09 27.76
CA TYR A 84 -32.35 24.59 28.73
C TYR A 84 -30.95 24.74 28.12
N ASN A 85 -30.84 24.85 26.79
CA ASN A 85 -29.58 24.98 26.05
C ASN A 85 -28.58 23.84 26.30
N GLY A 86 -29.06 22.66 26.67
CA GLY A 86 -28.17 21.54 26.96
C GLY A 86 -27.30 21.72 28.20
N GLU A 87 -27.70 22.57 29.16
CA GLU A 87 -26.89 22.86 30.35
C GLU A 87 -26.49 21.58 31.10
N ILE A 88 -25.21 21.45 31.44
CA ILE A 88 -24.70 20.39 32.31
C ILE A 88 -24.37 21.01 33.66
N LYS A 89 -25.05 20.57 34.73
CA LYS A 89 -24.91 21.13 36.08
C LYS A 89 -25.07 20.09 37.18
N PRO A 90 -24.70 20.40 38.43
CA PRO A 90 -25.01 19.54 39.56
C PRO A 90 -26.53 19.37 39.73
N GLY A 91 -26.98 18.16 40.02
CA GLY A 91 -28.40 17.84 40.18
C GLY A 91 -28.66 16.35 40.36
N SER A 92 -29.93 15.99 40.40
CA SER A 92 -30.37 14.59 40.41
C SER A 92 -31.51 14.39 39.42
N ALA A 93 -31.62 13.17 38.89
CA ALA A 93 -32.70 12.77 37.99
C ALA A 93 -32.97 11.26 38.17
N SER A 94 -34.19 10.83 37.85
CA SER A 94 -34.60 9.43 37.93
C SER A 94 -34.21 8.61 36.69
N SER A 95 -33.83 9.27 35.61
CA SER A 95 -33.24 8.67 34.41
C SER A 95 -31.76 9.01 34.33
N THR A 96 -30.96 8.13 33.73
CA THR A 96 -29.49 8.26 33.64
C THR A 96 -29.03 7.97 32.22
N TRP A 97 -28.19 8.85 31.67
CA TRP A 97 -27.46 8.57 30.44
C TRP A 97 -26.30 7.62 30.74
N CYS A 98 -26.29 6.50 30.04
CA CYS A 98 -25.34 5.43 30.25
C CYS A 98 -24.60 5.07 28.97
N TYR A 99 -23.39 4.55 29.15
CA TYR A 99 -22.49 4.11 28.09
C TYR A 99 -22.00 2.69 28.37
N PRO A 100 -21.78 1.84 27.35
CA PRO A 100 -21.28 0.48 27.55
C PRO A 100 -19.97 0.48 28.33
N THR A 101 -19.79 -0.48 29.22
CA THR A 101 -18.50 -0.67 29.91
C THR A 101 -17.40 -1.12 28.95
N ASN A 102 -17.76 -1.83 27.88
CA ASN A 102 -16.89 -2.25 26.79
C ASN A 102 -17.50 -1.77 25.45
N PRO A 103 -17.14 -0.56 24.96
CA PRO A 103 -17.72 -0.02 23.74
C PRO A 103 -17.23 -0.78 22.50
N ALA A 104 -18.12 -0.99 21.54
CA ALA A 104 -17.73 -1.46 20.22
C ALA A 104 -17.11 -0.29 19.46
N THR A 105 -15.82 -0.36 19.10
CA THR A 105 -15.18 0.72 18.30
C THR A 105 -15.89 0.93 16.95
N GLY A 106 -16.57 -0.10 16.46
CA GLY A 106 -17.53 -0.01 15.36
C GLY A 106 -16.88 0.34 14.03
N GLU A 107 -15.59 0.07 13.86
CA GLU A 107 -14.85 0.33 12.62
C GLU A 107 -15.49 -0.40 11.42
N ILE A 108 -15.34 0.16 10.21
CA ILE A 108 -15.80 -0.51 8.99
C ILE A 108 -14.88 -1.71 8.71
N PRO A 109 -15.42 -2.95 8.64
CA PRO A 109 -14.64 -4.13 8.31
C PRO A 109 -13.95 -4.01 6.94
N THR A 110 -12.72 -4.50 6.83
CA THR A 110 -12.02 -4.63 5.54
C THR A 110 -12.23 -6.04 5.01
N LEU A 111 -13.04 -6.17 3.95
CA LEU A 111 -13.24 -7.45 3.26
C LEU A 111 -12.04 -7.79 2.39
N SER A 112 -11.90 -9.08 2.06
CA SER A 112 -10.94 -9.52 1.04
C SER A 112 -11.25 -8.88 -0.31
N ALA A 113 -10.23 -8.70 -1.15
CA ALA A 113 -10.40 -8.08 -2.45
C ALA A 113 -11.45 -8.82 -3.32
N LEU A 114 -12.10 -8.07 -4.20
CA LEU A 114 -12.89 -8.60 -5.31
C LEU A 114 -11.97 -8.61 -6.54
N ASP A 115 -11.54 -9.80 -6.95
CA ASP A 115 -10.69 -9.97 -8.12
C ASP A 115 -11.54 -10.00 -9.41
N ILE A 116 -11.25 -9.06 -10.31
CA ILE A 116 -11.75 -9.02 -11.69
C ILE A 116 -10.62 -9.58 -12.57
N PRO A 117 -10.91 -10.52 -13.50
CA PRO A 117 -9.90 -11.02 -14.43
C PRO A 117 -9.36 -9.89 -15.31
N ASP A 118 -8.17 -10.10 -15.87
CA ASP A 118 -7.60 -9.18 -16.87
C ASP A 118 -8.52 -9.07 -18.10
N GLY A 119 -8.42 -7.95 -18.81
CA GLY A 119 -9.26 -7.59 -19.94
C GLY A 119 -9.00 -6.16 -20.39
N ASP A 120 -9.73 -5.70 -21.40
CA ASP A 120 -9.68 -4.29 -21.77
C ASP A 120 -10.35 -3.42 -20.68
N GLU A 121 -9.98 -2.13 -20.65
CA GLU A 121 -10.51 -1.19 -19.65
C GLU A 121 -12.05 -1.23 -19.56
N VAL A 122 -12.72 -1.26 -20.71
CA VAL A 122 -14.19 -1.31 -20.76
C VAL A 122 -14.76 -2.60 -20.18
N ASP A 123 -14.08 -3.74 -20.34
CA ASP A 123 -14.55 -5.03 -19.85
C ASP A 123 -14.44 -5.11 -18.33
N VAL A 124 -13.34 -4.60 -17.78
CA VAL A 124 -13.12 -4.54 -16.33
C VAL A 124 -14.14 -3.62 -15.67
N GLN A 125 -14.35 -2.43 -16.25
CA GLN A 125 -15.39 -1.51 -15.76
C GLN A 125 -16.79 -2.12 -15.88
N TRP A 126 -17.11 -2.73 -17.02
CA TRP A 126 -18.41 -3.34 -17.27
C TRP A 126 -18.72 -4.43 -16.22
N ARG A 127 -17.77 -5.33 -15.95
CA ARG A 127 -17.91 -6.39 -14.94
C ARG A 127 -18.18 -5.81 -13.55
N LEU A 128 -17.50 -4.73 -13.18
CA LEU A 128 -17.70 -4.07 -11.90
C LEU A 128 -19.11 -3.47 -11.78
N VAL A 129 -19.52 -2.63 -12.74
CA VAL A 129 -20.77 -1.85 -12.62
C VAL A 129 -22.03 -2.68 -12.89
N HIS A 130 -21.90 -3.86 -13.52
CA HIS A 130 -23.00 -4.82 -13.72
C HIS A 130 -23.07 -5.89 -12.62
N ASP A 131 -22.14 -5.89 -11.64
CA ASP A 131 -22.23 -6.79 -10.49
C ASP A 131 -23.30 -6.34 -9.51
N SER A 132 -24.46 -7.00 -9.56
CA SER A 132 -25.59 -6.69 -8.69
C SER A 132 -25.27 -6.81 -7.20
N ALA A 133 -24.55 -7.87 -6.81
CA ALA A 133 -24.38 -8.25 -5.41
C ALA A 133 -23.21 -7.49 -4.73
N ASN A 134 -22.16 -7.19 -5.49
CA ASN A 134 -20.97 -6.54 -4.97
C ASN A 134 -20.89 -5.04 -5.29
N PHE A 135 -21.66 -4.53 -6.26
CA PHE A 135 -21.62 -3.11 -6.64
C PHE A 135 -22.99 -2.41 -6.59
N ILE A 136 -23.97 -2.87 -7.40
CA ILE A 136 -25.25 -2.16 -7.57
C ILE A 136 -26.02 -2.07 -6.25
N LYS A 137 -26.27 -3.22 -5.59
CA LYS A 137 -27.01 -3.23 -4.32
C LYS A 137 -26.29 -2.46 -3.21
N PRO A 138 -24.99 -2.69 -2.91
CA PRO A 138 -24.30 -1.94 -1.86
C PRO A 138 -24.30 -0.42 -2.06
N THR A 139 -24.04 0.05 -3.29
CA THR A 139 -24.04 1.50 -3.59
C THR A 139 -25.45 2.09 -3.57
N SER A 140 -26.46 1.33 -3.99
CA SER A 140 -27.88 1.72 -3.87
C SER A 140 -28.32 1.83 -2.42
N TYR A 141 -27.96 0.86 -1.58
CA TYR A 141 -28.24 0.90 -0.14
C TYR A 141 -27.49 2.04 0.55
N LEU A 142 -26.25 2.34 0.15
CA LEU A 142 -25.55 3.54 0.64
C LEU A 142 -26.37 4.81 0.36
N ALA A 143 -26.77 5.04 -0.88
CA ALA A 143 -27.57 6.21 -1.23
C ALA A 143 -28.90 6.25 -0.44
N HIS A 144 -29.59 5.12 -0.35
CA HIS A 144 -30.82 4.99 0.41
C HIS A 144 -30.61 5.36 1.89
N TYR A 145 -29.61 4.79 2.56
CA TYR A 145 -29.31 5.06 3.98
C TYR A 145 -28.88 6.50 4.24
N LEU A 146 -28.25 7.16 3.27
CA LEU A 146 -27.95 8.59 3.34
C LEU A 146 -29.19 9.49 3.15
N GLY A 147 -30.32 8.91 2.74
CA GLY A 147 -31.58 9.62 2.60
C GLY A 147 -31.93 10.04 1.17
N TYR A 148 -31.19 9.60 0.16
CA TYR A 148 -31.61 9.79 -1.24
C TYR A 148 -32.92 9.06 -1.51
N ALA A 149 -33.77 9.66 -2.34
CA ALA A 149 -35.09 9.13 -2.67
C ALA A 149 -35.07 8.21 -3.90
N TRP A 150 -36.01 7.26 -3.94
CA TRP A 150 -36.29 6.43 -5.12
C TRP A 150 -35.06 5.75 -5.73
N VAL A 151 -34.34 4.98 -4.91
CA VAL A 151 -33.14 4.24 -5.30
C VAL A 151 -33.50 2.80 -5.72
N GLY A 152 -34.35 2.69 -6.73
CA GLY A 152 -34.91 1.43 -7.25
C GLY A 152 -35.80 1.71 -8.46
N GLY A 153 -35.98 0.73 -9.34
CA GLY A 153 -36.85 0.85 -10.50
C GLY A 153 -38.34 0.65 -10.20
N ASN A 154 -39.18 0.97 -11.18
CA ASN A 154 -40.64 0.90 -11.05
C ASN A 154 -41.17 -0.53 -10.92
N HIS A 155 -40.41 -1.54 -11.35
CA HIS A 155 -40.84 -2.94 -11.37
C HIS A 155 -40.32 -3.76 -10.18
N SER A 156 -39.69 -3.12 -9.18
CA SER A 156 -39.33 -3.75 -7.91
C SER A 156 -39.76 -2.89 -6.71
N GLN A 157 -40.02 -3.57 -5.59
CA GLN A 157 -40.31 -2.93 -4.30
C GLN A 157 -39.04 -2.74 -3.45
N TYR A 158 -37.88 -3.21 -3.93
CA TYR A 158 -36.64 -3.24 -3.16
C TYR A 158 -35.58 -2.27 -3.69
N VAL A 159 -34.75 -1.75 -2.78
CA VAL A 159 -33.64 -0.84 -3.09
C VAL A 159 -32.58 -1.57 -3.93
N GLY A 160 -32.10 -0.91 -4.98
CA GLY A 160 -31.05 -1.44 -5.85
C GLY A 160 -31.49 -2.58 -6.77
N GLU A 161 -32.79 -2.78 -6.94
CA GLU A 161 -33.37 -3.69 -7.93
C GLU A 161 -34.03 -2.90 -9.07
N ASP A 162 -34.18 -3.55 -10.22
CA ASP A 162 -34.69 -2.92 -11.45
C ASP A 162 -33.88 -1.65 -11.81
N MET A 163 -32.55 -1.78 -11.78
CA MET A 163 -31.61 -0.69 -12.04
C MET A 163 -31.05 -0.81 -13.46
N ASP A 164 -31.23 0.24 -14.25
CA ASP A 164 -30.60 0.36 -15.56
C ASP A 164 -29.15 0.83 -15.38
N VAL A 165 -28.23 0.16 -16.09
CA VAL A 165 -26.81 0.53 -16.15
C VAL A 165 -26.51 1.03 -17.55
N THR A 166 -26.09 2.28 -17.67
CA THR A 166 -25.83 2.94 -18.95
C THR A 166 -24.48 3.62 -18.94
N ARG A 167 -23.82 3.66 -20.09
CA ARG A 167 -22.54 4.37 -20.24
C ARG A 167 -22.81 5.86 -20.51
N ASP A 168 -22.07 6.73 -19.85
CA ASP A 168 -22.18 8.19 -19.96
C ASP A 168 -20.78 8.81 -20.11
N GLY A 169 -20.35 9.02 -21.35
CA GLY A 169 -18.98 9.42 -21.68
C GLY A 169 -17.95 8.39 -21.18
N ASP A 170 -16.99 8.87 -20.39
CA ASP A 170 -15.94 8.05 -19.77
C ASP A 170 -16.38 7.36 -18.46
N GLY A 171 -17.65 7.51 -18.08
CA GLY A 171 -18.22 6.92 -16.87
C GLY A 171 -19.44 6.05 -17.12
N TRP A 172 -20.05 5.63 -16.01
CA TRP A 172 -21.25 4.80 -15.98
C TRP A 172 -22.30 5.42 -15.08
N VAL A 173 -23.57 5.24 -15.41
CA VAL A 173 -24.71 5.70 -14.62
C VAL A 173 -25.61 4.51 -14.33
N ILE A 174 -25.87 4.28 -13.05
CA ILE A 174 -26.80 3.30 -12.52
C ILE A 174 -27.99 4.07 -11.97
N ARG A 175 -29.20 3.80 -12.49
CA ARG A 175 -30.42 4.50 -12.07
C ARG A 175 -31.60 3.55 -12.13
N GLY A 176 -32.55 3.70 -11.20
CA GLY A 176 -33.77 2.92 -11.22
C GLY A 176 -34.51 3.09 -12.55
N ASN A 177 -34.93 1.97 -13.14
CA ASN A 177 -35.73 1.97 -14.36
C ASN A 177 -37.01 2.76 -14.12
N ASN A 178 -37.29 3.69 -15.03
CA ASN A 178 -38.39 4.64 -14.90
C ASN A 178 -39.48 4.43 -15.97
N ASP A 179 -39.46 3.28 -16.66
CA ASP A 179 -40.49 2.90 -17.60
C ASP A 179 -41.79 2.57 -16.87
N GLY A 180 -42.93 2.81 -17.52
CA GLY A 180 -44.25 2.61 -16.93
C GLY A 180 -44.64 3.70 -15.91
N GLY A 181 -45.64 3.39 -15.08
CA GLY A 181 -46.11 4.28 -14.02
C GLY A 181 -45.41 4.01 -12.69
N CYS A 182 -45.45 4.99 -11.79
CA CYS A 182 -44.98 4.85 -10.41
C CYS A 182 -45.89 5.58 -9.43
N ASP A 183 -45.96 5.08 -8.21
CA ASP A 183 -46.70 5.69 -7.12
C ASP A 183 -45.77 6.36 -6.12
N GLY A 184 -46.16 7.55 -5.65
CA GLY A 184 -45.47 8.31 -4.62
C GLY A 184 -44.91 9.65 -5.07
N TYR A 185 -44.72 10.53 -4.10
CA TYR A 185 -44.32 11.92 -4.36
C TYR A 185 -42.95 11.99 -5.06
N ARG A 186 -42.94 12.60 -6.27
CA ARG A 186 -41.76 12.71 -7.14
C ARG A 186 -41.12 11.36 -7.48
N CYS A 187 -41.91 10.29 -7.61
CA CYS A 187 -41.38 8.96 -7.91
C CYS A 187 -40.58 8.92 -9.23
N GLY A 188 -40.88 9.78 -10.21
CA GLY A 188 -40.11 9.89 -11.45
C GLY A 188 -38.68 10.44 -11.30
N ASP A 189 -38.37 11.13 -10.19
CA ASP A 189 -37.05 11.72 -9.93
C ASP A 189 -36.14 10.68 -9.25
N LYS A 190 -35.83 9.61 -9.98
CA LYS A 190 -34.98 8.50 -9.51
C LYS A 190 -33.55 8.98 -9.22
N THR A 191 -33.01 8.58 -8.07
CA THR A 191 -31.59 8.83 -7.76
C THR A 191 -30.70 8.07 -8.74
N SER A 192 -29.67 8.74 -9.25
CA SER A 192 -28.62 8.14 -10.06
C SER A 192 -27.31 8.02 -9.30
N ILE A 193 -26.62 6.92 -9.54
CA ILE A 193 -25.28 6.61 -9.03
C ILE A 193 -24.35 6.65 -10.24
N LYS A 194 -23.49 7.67 -10.30
CA LYS A 194 -22.51 7.83 -11.37
C LYS A 194 -21.14 7.35 -10.90
N VAL A 195 -20.47 6.57 -11.74
CA VAL A 195 -19.13 6.02 -11.53
C VAL A 195 -18.20 6.62 -12.58
N SER A 196 -17.12 7.25 -12.16
CA SER A 196 -16.23 7.99 -13.06
C SER A 196 -14.80 8.02 -12.53
N ASN A 197 -13.88 8.58 -13.32
CA ASN A 197 -12.50 8.84 -12.89
C ASN A 197 -11.80 7.57 -12.39
N PHE A 198 -11.87 6.51 -13.18
CA PHE A 198 -11.21 5.25 -12.88
C PHE A 198 -9.68 5.44 -12.89
N ALA A 199 -9.02 4.87 -11.89
CA ALA A 199 -7.57 4.77 -11.83
C ALA A 199 -7.14 3.38 -11.35
N TYR A 200 -6.05 2.88 -11.93
CA TYR A 200 -5.55 1.53 -11.73
C TYR A 200 -4.11 1.61 -11.24
N ASN A 201 -3.89 1.28 -9.96
CA ASN A 201 -2.56 1.30 -9.36
C ASN A 201 -2.06 -0.13 -9.16
N LEU A 202 -1.01 -0.50 -9.89
CA LEU A 202 -0.33 -1.80 -9.76
C LEU A 202 0.26 -1.95 -8.36
N ASP A 203 0.02 -3.10 -7.74
CA ASP A 203 0.57 -3.51 -6.44
C ASP A 203 1.76 -4.47 -6.69
N PRO A 204 3.03 -4.03 -6.52
CA PRO A 204 4.19 -4.89 -6.75
C PRO A 204 4.21 -6.17 -5.90
N ASP A 205 3.63 -6.11 -4.70
CA ASP A 205 3.64 -7.22 -3.75
C ASP A 205 2.63 -8.31 -4.13
N SER A 206 1.78 -8.05 -5.12
CA SER A 206 0.80 -9.00 -5.64
C SER A 206 1.34 -9.95 -6.72
N PHE A 207 2.64 -9.86 -7.03
CA PHE A 207 3.30 -10.64 -8.06
C PHE A 207 3.07 -12.15 -7.93
N LYS A 208 2.71 -12.76 -9.05
CA LYS A 208 2.69 -14.20 -9.26
C LYS A 208 3.26 -14.51 -10.64
N HIS A 209 3.72 -15.74 -10.82
CA HIS A 209 4.15 -16.26 -12.10
C HIS A 209 3.59 -17.66 -12.32
N GLY A 210 3.44 -18.06 -13.58
CA GLY A 210 3.17 -19.45 -13.94
C GLY A 210 4.46 -20.26 -14.06
N ASP A 211 4.44 -21.29 -14.91
CA ASP A 211 5.59 -22.17 -15.06
C ASP A 211 6.82 -21.42 -15.60
N VAL A 212 7.97 -21.64 -14.95
CA VAL A 212 9.22 -20.99 -15.29
C VAL A 212 9.98 -21.83 -16.31
N THR A 213 10.31 -21.22 -17.43
CA THR A 213 11.27 -21.76 -18.40
C THR A 213 12.60 -21.05 -18.20
N GLN A 214 13.59 -21.76 -17.70
CA GLN A 214 14.93 -21.23 -17.48
C GLN A 214 15.92 -22.04 -18.31
N SER A 215 16.84 -21.36 -19.02
CA SER A 215 17.95 -22.04 -19.66
C SER A 215 19.00 -22.44 -18.63
N ASP A 216 19.68 -23.55 -18.89
CA ASP A 216 20.88 -23.90 -18.12
C ASP A 216 21.91 -22.77 -18.25
N ARG A 217 22.72 -22.57 -17.20
CA ARG A 217 23.82 -21.61 -17.24
C ARG A 217 24.77 -21.99 -18.37
N GLN A 218 24.77 -21.19 -19.43
CA GLN A 218 25.63 -21.41 -20.58
C GLN A 218 26.97 -20.72 -20.33
N LEU A 219 28.05 -21.50 -20.26
CA LEU A 219 29.41 -20.95 -20.30
C LEU A 219 29.65 -20.35 -21.68
N VAL A 220 29.75 -19.02 -21.76
CA VAL A 220 29.96 -18.30 -23.02
C VAL A 220 31.44 -18.07 -23.31
N LYS A 221 32.28 -17.94 -22.27
CA LYS A 221 33.74 -17.80 -22.42
C LYS A 221 34.47 -18.12 -21.13
N THR A 222 35.69 -18.63 -21.26
CA THR A 222 36.65 -18.73 -20.16
C THR A 222 37.81 -17.77 -20.41
N VAL A 223 38.01 -16.80 -19.52
CA VAL A 223 39.19 -15.93 -19.51
C VAL A 223 40.27 -16.61 -18.67
N VAL A 224 41.43 -16.85 -19.26
CA VAL A 224 42.56 -17.49 -18.59
C VAL A 224 43.82 -16.65 -18.70
N GLY A 225 44.67 -16.71 -17.69
CA GLY A 225 46.01 -16.16 -17.74
C GLY A 225 46.80 -16.45 -16.47
N TRP A 226 47.78 -15.62 -16.15
CA TRP A 226 48.74 -15.87 -15.07
C TRP A 226 48.86 -14.69 -14.12
N ALA A 227 49.00 -14.97 -12.83
CA ALA A 227 49.56 -14.03 -11.86
C ALA A 227 51.00 -14.45 -11.55
N ILE A 228 51.95 -13.54 -11.73
CA ILE A 228 53.38 -13.82 -11.76
C ILE A 228 54.08 -13.08 -10.62
N ASN A 229 54.89 -13.83 -9.87
CA ASN A 229 55.79 -13.31 -8.86
C ASN A 229 57.24 -13.55 -9.28
N ASP A 230 57.87 -12.50 -9.81
CA ASP A 230 59.30 -12.49 -10.20
C ASP A 230 60.24 -12.09 -9.03
N SER A 231 59.73 -12.04 -7.79
CA SER A 231 60.51 -11.67 -6.60
C SER A 231 61.00 -12.87 -5.80
N ASP A 232 62.01 -12.63 -4.96
CA ASP A 232 62.62 -13.64 -4.09
C ASP A 232 61.75 -14.05 -2.89
N THR A 233 60.63 -13.35 -2.65
CA THR A 233 59.72 -13.60 -1.53
C THR A 233 58.31 -13.95 -2.02
N PRO A 234 57.57 -14.83 -1.32
CA PRO A 234 56.16 -15.05 -1.61
C PRO A 234 55.35 -13.74 -1.53
N GLN A 235 54.41 -13.57 -2.46
CA GLN A 235 53.52 -12.41 -2.52
C GLN A 235 52.10 -12.83 -2.12
N SER A 236 51.56 -12.26 -1.04
CA SER A 236 50.21 -12.55 -0.52
C SER A 236 49.41 -11.28 -0.15
N GLY A 237 50.00 -10.09 -0.33
CA GLY A 237 49.41 -8.80 0.02
C GLY A 237 48.80 -8.06 -1.17
N TYR A 238 48.24 -8.78 -2.13
CA TYR A 238 47.66 -8.19 -3.34
C TYR A 238 46.28 -8.77 -3.62
N ASP A 239 45.30 -7.90 -3.86
CA ASP A 239 43.98 -8.29 -4.33
C ASP A 239 43.94 -8.22 -5.86
N VAL A 240 43.55 -9.33 -6.49
CA VAL A 240 43.25 -9.41 -7.92
C VAL A 240 41.76 -9.16 -8.07
N THR A 241 41.40 -8.01 -8.63
CA THR A 241 40.01 -7.56 -8.76
C THR A 241 39.58 -7.51 -10.22
N LEU A 242 38.57 -8.30 -10.55
CA LEU A 242 37.79 -8.19 -11.78
C LEU A 242 36.71 -7.12 -11.57
N ARG A 243 36.61 -6.16 -12.49
CA ARG A 243 35.46 -5.28 -12.65
C ARG A 243 34.90 -5.43 -14.05
N TYR A 244 33.59 -5.50 -14.17
CA TYR A 244 32.92 -5.65 -15.45
C TYR A 244 31.49 -5.14 -15.35
N ASP A 245 30.96 -4.69 -16.48
CA ASP A 245 29.55 -4.34 -16.61
C ASP A 245 28.83 -5.48 -17.32
N THR A 246 27.73 -5.93 -16.73
CA THR A 246 26.81 -6.89 -17.35
C THR A 246 25.55 -6.19 -17.80
N ALA A 247 25.01 -6.59 -18.94
CA ALA A 247 23.69 -6.17 -19.34
C ALA A 247 22.64 -7.17 -18.82
N THR A 248 21.49 -6.67 -18.40
CA THR A 248 20.27 -7.46 -18.32
C THR A 248 19.34 -6.93 -19.38
N ASN A 249 19.19 -7.71 -20.45
CA ASN A 249 18.22 -7.43 -21.51
C ASN A 249 16.91 -8.10 -21.10
N TRP A 250 15.84 -7.34 -21.08
CA TRP A 250 14.55 -7.86 -20.68
C TRP A 250 13.45 -7.32 -21.57
N SER A 251 12.40 -8.10 -21.67
CA SER A 251 11.17 -7.73 -22.34
C SER A 251 9.99 -8.25 -21.54
N LYS A 252 8.87 -7.55 -21.67
CA LYS A 252 7.58 -8.04 -21.22
C LYS A 252 6.50 -7.74 -22.27
N THR A 253 5.50 -8.59 -22.31
CA THR A 253 4.26 -8.35 -23.06
C THR A 253 3.15 -7.90 -22.10
N ASN A 254 2.04 -7.42 -22.65
CA ASN A 254 0.81 -7.17 -21.91
C ASN A 254 -0.31 -7.89 -22.65
N THR A 255 -1.06 -8.75 -21.96
CA THR A 255 -2.09 -9.58 -22.61
C THR A 255 -3.26 -8.72 -23.12
N TYR A 256 -3.65 -7.69 -22.35
CA TYR A 256 -4.81 -6.84 -22.64
C TYR A 256 -4.51 -5.33 -22.52
N GLY A 257 -5.42 -4.52 -23.06
CA GLY A 257 -5.29 -3.07 -23.18
C GLY A 257 -5.42 -2.28 -21.86
N LEU A 258 -5.92 -2.88 -20.76
CA LEU A 258 -5.98 -2.18 -19.47
C LEU A 258 -4.58 -1.70 -19.02
N SER A 259 -3.54 -2.44 -19.38
CA SER A 259 -2.13 -2.09 -19.13
C SER A 259 -1.74 -0.67 -19.59
N GLU A 260 -2.44 -0.10 -20.58
CA GLU A 260 -2.20 1.28 -21.05
C GLU A 260 -2.55 2.34 -19.99
N LYS A 261 -3.49 2.03 -19.09
CA LYS A 261 -3.96 2.92 -18.02
C LYS A 261 -3.38 2.60 -16.65
N VAL A 262 -2.76 1.43 -16.49
CA VAL A 262 -2.15 1.03 -15.23
C VAL A 262 -0.86 1.80 -14.99
N THR A 263 -0.70 2.28 -13.77
CA THR A 263 0.55 2.91 -13.28
C THR A 263 0.95 2.30 -11.95
N THR A 264 2.19 2.53 -11.50
CA THR A 264 2.59 2.28 -10.12
C THR A 264 2.92 3.59 -9.43
N LYS A 265 2.50 3.72 -8.17
CA LYS A 265 2.79 4.87 -7.32
C LYS A 265 4.29 5.03 -7.02
N ASN A 266 4.99 3.92 -6.84
CA ASN A 266 6.40 3.88 -6.47
C ASN A 266 7.19 3.09 -7.50
N LYS A 267 8.46 3.49 -7.71
CA LYS A 267 9.38 2.67 -8.46
C LYS A 267 9.66 1.39 -7.69
N PHE A 268 9.78 0.27 -8.38
CA PHE A 268 10.06 -1.02 -7.76
C PHE A 268 10.96 -1.87 -8.65
N LYS A 269 11.68 -2.81 -8.04
CA LYS A 269 12.49 -3.77 -8.78
C LYS A 269 11.66 -4.98 -9.18
N TRP A 270 11.85 -5.48 -10.40
CA TRP A 270 11.20 -6.71 -10.83
C TRP A 270 11.54 -7.85 -9.86
N PRO A 271 10.56 -8.66 -9.40
CA PRO A 271 10.80 -9.71 -8.42
C PRO A 271 11.81 -10.76 -8.90
N LEU A 272 12.65 -11.24 -7.99
CA LEU A 272 13.58 -12.34 -8.27
C LEU A 272 12.80 -13.65 -8.43
N VAL A 273 13.03 -14.36 -9.53
CA VAL A 273 12.44 -15.68 -9.82
C VAL A 273 13.59 -16.63 -10.21
N GLY A 274 13.64 -17.80 -9.56
CA GLY A 274 14.73 -18.76 -9.76
C GLY A 274 16.07 -18.27 -9.20
N GLU A 275 17.17 -18.69 -9.83
CA GLU A 275 18.54 -18.35 -9.41
C GLU A 275 19.16 -17.18 -10.17
N THR A 276 18.47 -16.67 -11.20
CA THR A 276 18.98 -15.60 -12.07
C THR A 276 18.75 -14.24 -11.42
N GLU A 277 19.81 -13.58 -10.97
CA GLU A 277 19.71 -12.23 -10.43
C GLU A 277 19.39 -11.22 -11.54
N LEU A 278 18.31 -10.45 -11.38
CA LEU A 278 17.85 -9.45 -12.33
C LEU A 278 17.88 -8.07 -11.67
N SER A 279 18.44 -7.08 -12.37
CA SER A 279 18.47 -5.68 -11.91
C SER A 279 17.56 -4.79 -12.77
N ILE A 280 16.27 -5.12 -12.81
CA ILE A 280 15.25 -4.39 -13.58
C ILE A 280 14.47 -3.48 -12.63
N GLU A 281 14.38 -2.19 -12.94
CA GLU A 281 13.55 -1.21 -12.21
C GLU A 281 12.38 -0.77 -13.09
N ILE A 282 11.17 -0.86 -12.56
CA ILE A 282 9.96 -0.29 -13.15
C ILE A 282 9.76 1.12 -12.58
N ALA A 283 9.60 2.10 -13.47
CA ALA A 283 9.41 3.50 -13.13
C ALA A 283 7.98 3.79 -12.62
N ALA A 284 7.89 4.73 -11.68
CA ALA A 284 6.62 5.26 -11.19
C ALA A 284 5.97 6.23 -12.20
N ASN A 285 4.64 6.37 -12.11
CA ASN A 285 3.84 7.35 -12.87
C ASN A 285 4.00 7.24 -14.40
N GLN A 286 4.40 6.07 -14.90
CA GLN A 286 4.40 5.74 -16.32
C GLN A 286 3.43 4.59 -16.54
N SER A 287 2.83 4.57 -17.73
CA SER A 287 1.96 3.46 -18.15
C SER A 287 2.72 2.14 -18.08
N TRP A 288 2.07 1.09 -17.59
CA TRP A 288 2.65 -0.25 -17.59
C TRP A 288 2.97 -0.69 -19.02
N ALA A 289 2.07 -0.40 -19.97
CA ALA A 289 2.25 -0.75 -21.38
C ALA A 289 3.39 0.01 -22.09
N SER A 290 3.90 1.12 -21.53
CA SER A 290 5.04 1.83 -22.12
C SER A 290 6.40 1.27 -21.67
N GLN A 291 6.43 0.36 -20.69
CA GLN A 291 7.64 -0.19 -20.09
C GLN A 291 7.86 -1.65 -20.51
N ASN A 292 7.91 -1.92 -21.82
CA ASN A 292 7.90 -3.30 -22.35
C ASN A 292 9.28 -3.97 -22.46
N GLY A 293 10.33 -3.32 -21.98
CA GLY A 293 11.66 -3.88 -22.01
C GLY A 293 12.74 -2.81 -21.93
N GLY A 294 13.97 -3.28 -21.89
CA GLY A 294 15.14 -2.41 -21.86
C GLY A 294 16.42 -3.21 -21.70
N SER A 295 17.53 -2.48 -21.69
CA SER A 295 18.84 -2.99 -21.32
C SER A 295 19.31 -2.21 -20.10
N THR A 296 19.59 -2.94 -19.01
CA THR A 296 20.12 -2.35 -17.78
C THR A 296 21.53 -2.85 -17.56
N THR A 297 22.48 -1.93 -17.44
CA THR A 297 23.89 -2.28 -17.20
C THR A 297 24.21 -2.16 -15.72
N THR A 298 24.77 -3.21 -15.12
CA THR A 298 25.20 -3.22 -13.72
C THR A 298 26.70 -3.46 -13.64
N SER A 299 27.43 -2.58 -12.94
CA SER A 299 28.84 -2.79 -12.64
C SER A 299 29.01 -3.77 -11.49
N LEU A 300 29.69 -4.87 -11.75
CA LEU A 300 30.00 -5.91 -10.78
C LEU A 300 31.51 -5.96 -10.54
N SER A 301 31.89 -6.33 -9.32
CA SER A 301 33.29 -6.55 -8.96
C SER A 301 33.48 -7.82 -8.15
N GLN A 302 34.49 -8.59 -8.49
CA GLN A 302 34.93 -9.77 -7.73
C GLN A 302 36.42 -9.64 -7.44
N SER A 303 36.83 -9.99 -6.22
CA SER A 303 38.21 -9.91 -5.80
C SER A 303 38.66 -11.24 -5.19
N VAL A 304 39.90 -11.62 -5.47
CA VAL A 304 40.56 -12.76 -4.84
C VAL A 304 41.97 -12.38 -4.40
N ARG A 305 42.43 -12.97 -3.30
CA ARG A 305 43.76 -12.72 -2.75
C ARG A 305 44.65 -13.96 -2.92
N PRO A 306 45.39 -14.08 -4.03
CA PRO A 306 46.30 -15.20 -4.24
C PRO A 306 47.52 -15.11 -3.32
N THR A 307 48.06 -16.27 -2.95
CA THR A 307 49.43 -16.40 -2.43
C THR A 307 50.29 -17.01 -3.52
N VAL A 308 51.22 -16.22 -4.08
CA VAL A 308 52.09 -16.65 -5.19
C VAL A 308 53.52 -16.84 -4.66
N PRO A 309 54.05 -18.07 -4.64
CA PRO A 309 55.43 -18.33 -4.21
C PRO A 309 56.47 -17.53 -4.99
N ALA A 310 57.66 -17.36 -4.42
CA ALA A 310 58.80 -16.72 -5.08
C ALA A 310 59.13 -17.40 -6.42
N HIS A 311 59.48 -16.61 -7.44
CA HIS A 311 59.85 -17.08 -8.78
C HIS A 311 58.85 -18.07 -9.40
N SER A 312 57.57 -17.84 -9.18
CA SER A 312 56.49 -18.71 -9.65
C SER A 312 55.33 -17.91 -10.24
N LYS A 313 54.50 -18.61 -11.00
CA LYS A 313 53.26 -18.10 -11.56
C LYS A 313 52.11 -19.05 -11.26
N ILE A 314 50.94 -18.51 -10.97
CA ILE A 314 49.71 -19.27 -10.75
C ILE A 314 48.74 -19.02 -11.91
N PRO A 315 48.03 -20.05 -12.41
CA PRO A 315 47.00 -19.85 -13.42
C PRO A 315 45.77 -19.24 -12.76
N VAL A 316 45.18 -18.24 -13.42
CA VAL A 316 43.94 -17.57 -13.02
C VAL A 316 42.89 -17.85 -14.10
N LYS A 317 41.69 -18.27 -13.69
CA LYS A 317 40.57 -18.59 -14.57
C LYS A 317 39.33 -17.82 -14.12
N ILE A 318 38.61 -17.23 -15.08
CA ILE A 318 37.31 -16.58 -14.87
C ILE A 318 36.36 -17.12 -15.92
N GLU A 319 35.22 -17.65 -15.48
CA GLU A 319 34.19 -18.18 -16.36
C GLU A 319 33.09 -17.15 -16.54
N LEU A 320 32.69 -16.89 -17.77
CA LEU A 320 31.64 -15.94 -18.14
C LEU A 320 30.41 -16.74 -18.57
N TYR A 321 29.28 -16.43 -17.97
CA TYR A 321 28.02 -17.15 -18.15
C TYR A 321 26.92 -16.26 -18.71
N LYS A 322 25.99 -16.91 -19.40
CA LYS A 322 24.69 -16.35 -19.79
C LYS A 322 23.58 -17.28 -19.29
N ALA A 323 22.50 -16.69 -18.82
CA ALA A 323 21.29 -17.43 -18.45
C ALA A 323 20.04 -16.62 -18.82
N ASP A 324 19.05 -17.33 -19.34
CA ASP A 324 17.77 -16.77 -19.78
C ASP A 324 16.66 -17.32 -18.88
N ILE A 325 15.68 -16.49 -18.57
CA ILE A 325 14.50 -16.87 -17.81
C ILE A 325 13.26 -16.27 -18.46
N SER A 326 12.22 -17.08 -18.61
CA SER A 326 10.93 -16.66 -19.11
C SER A 326 9.78 -17.32 -18.36
N TYR A 327 8.71 -16.56 -18.12
CA TYR A 327 7.51 -17.04 -17.47
C TYR A 327 6.33 -16.11 -17.76
N PRO A 328 5.09 -16.63 -17.78
CA PRO A 328 3.91 -15.79 -17.68
C PRO A 328 3.87 -15.16 -16.29
N TYR A 329 3.61 -13.86 -16.22
CA TYR A 329 3.48 -13.09 -14.98
C TYR A 329 2.04 -12.62 -14.77
N GLU A 330 1.70 -12.38 -13.50
CA GLU A 330 0.49 -11.71 -13.09
C GLU A 330 0.79 -10.74 -11.95
N PHE A 331 0.29 -9.52 -12.06
CA PHE A 331 0.12 -8.59 -10.94
C PHE A 331 -1.36 -8.27 -10.75
N LYS A 332 -1.69 -7.65 -9.62
CA LYS A 332 -2.98 -7.02 -9.37
C LYS A 332 -2.84 -5.50 -9.42
N ALA A 333 -3.78 -4.85 -10.08
CA ALA A 333 -3.97 -3.41 -10.01
C ALA A 333 -5.19 -3.09 -9.13
N ASP A 334 -4.98 -2.33 -8.06
CA ASP A 334 -6.07 -1.82 -7.24
C ASP A 334 -6.86 -0.78 -8.06
N VAL A 335 -8.17 -1.01 -8.17
CA VAL A 335 -9.10 -0.17 -8.92
C VAL A 335 -9.70 0.88 -7.98
N SER A 336 -9.63 2.15 -8.37
CA SER A 336 -10.27 3.26 -7.66
C SER A 336 -11.13 4.09 -8.60
N TYR A 337 -12.14 4.76 -8.06
CA TYR A 337 -13.11 5.53 -8.82
C TYR A 337 -13.84 6.55 -7.94
N ASP A 338 -14.41 7.56 -8.59
CA ASP A 338 -15.34 8.50 -7.98
C ASP A 338 -16.77 7.95 -8.08
N LEU A 339 -17.45 7.84 -6.94
CA LEU A 339 -18.85 7.44 -6.81
C LEU A 339 -19.70 8.68 -6.48
N THR A 340 -20.46 9.14 -7.46
CA THR A 340 -21.29 10.35 -7.34
C THR A 340 -22.76 9.98 -7.17
N LEU A 341 -23.36 10.41 -6.07
CA LEU A 341 -24.77 10.22 -5.76
C LEU A 341 -25.55 11.49 -6.10
N SER A 342 -26.47 11.39 -7.06
CA SER A 342 -27.26 12.53 -7.55
C SER A 342 -28.75 12.21 -7.47
N GLY A 343 -29.50 13.03 -6.74
CA GLY A 343 -30.93 12.83 -6.50
C GLY A 343 -31.41 13.78 -5.42
N PHE A 344 -32.68 13.74 -5.03
CA PHE A 344 -33.16 14.59 -3.94
C PHE A 344 -33.15 13.85 -2.59
N LEU A 345 -32.91 14.60 -1.51
CA LEU A 345 -32.97 14.06 -0.15
C LEU A 345 -34.42 13.96 0.35
N ARG A 346 -34.75 12.87 1.03
CA ARG A 346 -36.09 12.63 1.60
C ARG A 346 -36.40 13.64 2.71
N TRP A 347 -37.68 14.05 2.77
CA TRP A 347 -38.24 14.87 3.84
C TRP A 347 -38.25 14.10 5.17
N GLY A 348 -37.85 14.74 6.27
CA GLY A 348 -37.92 14.16 7.62
C GLY A 348 -37.05 12.91 7.82
N GLY A 349 -36.08 12.66 6.94
CA GLY A 349 -35.33 11.41 6.94
C GLY A 349 -34.14 11.36 5.99
N ASN A 350 -33.11 12.16 6.27
CA ASN A 350 -31.84 12.11 5.54
C ASN A 350 -30.64 12.36 6.45
N ALA A 351 -29.46 11.94 6.01
CA ALA A 351 -28.23 11.94 6.79
C ALA A 351 -27.36 13.17 6.54
N TRP A 352 -27.80 14.16 5.74
CA TRP A 352 -26.99 15.36 5.58
C TRP A 352 -26.96 16.12 6.91
N HIS A 353 -25.81 16.68 7.30
CA HIS A 353 -25.58 17.18 8.67
C HIS A 353 -26.54 18.31 9.12
N THR A 354 -27.20 19.01 8.19
CA THR A 354 -28.23 20.02 8.51
C THR A 354 -29.66 19.48 8.46
N HIS A 355 -29.86 18.21 8.11
CA HIS A 355 -31.15 17.54 7.94
C HIS A 355 -32.20 18.38 7.18
N PRO A 356 -31.92 18.79 5.92
CA PRO A 356 -32.85 19.63 5.17
C PRO A 356 -34.19 18.93 4.91
N ASP A 357 -35.29 19.64 5.15
CA ASP A 357 -36.66 19.16 4.94
C ASP A 357 -37.32 19.74 3.68
N ASN A 358 -36.61 20.49 2.85
CA ASN A 358 -37.17 21.07 1.62
C ASN A 358 -37.00 20.17 0.38
N ARG A 359 -36.65 18.89 0.58
CA ARG A 359 -36.37 17.91 -0.49
C ARG A 359 -35.40 18.45 -1.56
N PRO A 360 -34.23 18.97 -1.15
CA PRO A 360 -33.32 19.61 -2.08
C PRO A 360 -32.74 18.57 -3.04
N ASN A 361 -32.53 18.96 -4.29
CA ASN A 361 -31.66 18.20 -5.18
C ASN A 361 -30.24 18.26 -4.62
N TRP A 362 -29.60 17.11 -4.54
CA TRP A 362 -28.32 16.91 -3.87
C TRP A 362 -27.35 16.19 -4.77
N ASN A 363 -26.09 16.56 -4.67
CA ASN A 363 -25.01 15.90 -5.37
C ASN A 363 -23.80 15.79 -4.45
N HIS A 364 -23.28 14.59 -4.27
CA HIS A 364 -22.11 14.34 -3.44
C HIS A 364 -21.27 13.21 -4.02
N THR A 365 -19.95 13.39 -4.02
CA THR A 365 -19.00 12.43 -4.59
C THR A 365 -18.13 11.85 -3.49
N PHE A 366 -18.05 10.52 -3.44
CA PHE A 366 -17.09 9.78 -2.63
C PHE A 366 -15.98 9.24 -3.50
N VAL A 367 -14.75 9.23 -2.99
CA VAL A 367 -13.62 8.55 -3.62
C VAL A 367 -13.57 7.13 -3.04
N ILE A 368 -13.79 6.13 -3.89
CA ILE A 368 -13.64 4.72 -3.51
C ILE A 368 -12.23 4.29 -3.89
N GLY A 369 -11.38 4.14 -2.88
CA GLY A 369 -9.95 3.87 -3.05
C GLY A 369 -9.11 4.70 -2.08
N PRO A 370 -7.93 5.19 -2.51
CA PRO A 370 -7.05 5.99 -1.66
C PRO A 370 -7.73 7.24 -1.09
N TYR A 371 -7.34 7.63 0.12
CA TYR A 371 -7.79 8.89 0.72
C TYR A 371 -7.33 10.09 -0.14
N LYS A 372 -8.28 10.98 -0.47
CA LYS A 372 -8.04 12.24 -1.17
C LYS A 372 -8.27 13.43 -0.25
N ASP A 373 -9.47 13.50 0.32
CA ASP A 373 -9.88 14.55 1.26
C ASP A 373 -10.95 14.05 2.23
N LYS A 374 -11.28 14.87 3.23
CA LYS A 374 -12.26 14.55 4.28
C LYS A 374 -13.69 14.44 3.73
N ALA A 375 -14.05 15.22 2.71
CA ALA A 375 -15.41 15.31 2.17
C ALA A 375 -15.81 14.06 1.38
N SER A 376 -14.85 13.48 0.67
CA SER A 376 -15.04 12.33 -0.21
C SER A 376 -14.68 11.00 0.45
N SER A 377 -14.07 10.99 1.64
CA SER A 377 -13.69 9.77 2.34
C SER A 377 -14.75 9.31 3.36
N ILE A 378 -15.47 8.23 3.01
CA ILE A 378 -16.42 7.57 3.92
C ILE A 378 -15.71 7.12 5.21
N ARG A 379 -14.55 6.47 5.09
CA ARG A 379 -13.83 5.91 6.25
C ARG A 379 -13.39 7.00 7.21
N TYR A 380 -12.86 8.11 6.69
CA TYR A 380 -12.53 9.28 7.52
C TYR A 380 -13.74 9.77 8.32
N GLN A 381 -14.86 10.01 7.65
CA GLN A 381 -16.05 10.55 8.30
C GLN A 381 -16.65 9.57 9.32
N TRP A 382 -16.67 8.27 8.99
CA TRP A 382 -17.12 7.22 9.89
C TRP A 382 -16.25 7.15 11.16
N ASP A 383 -14.93 7.12 11.00
CA ASP A 383 -13.98 6.98 12.11
C ASP A 383 -13.95 8.22 12.99
N LYS A 384 -14.35 9.39 12.46
CA LYS A 384 -14.42 10.67 13.19
C LYS A 384 -15.84 11.06 13.61
N ARG A 385 -16.84 10.18 13.46
CA ARG A 385 -18.26 10.46 13.77
C ARG A 385 -18.52 10.91 15.22
N TYR A 386 -17.64 10.58 16.16
CA TYR A 386 -17.75 10.99 17.56
C TYR A 386 -17.23 12.40 17.85
N ILE A 387 -16.64 13.09 16.86
CA ILE A 387 -16.10 14.44 17.01
C ILE A 387 -17.09 15.41 16.34
N PRO A 388 -17.93 16.16 17.10
CA PRO A 388 -18.95 17.02 16.50
C PRO A 388 -18.41 18.04 15.50
N GLY A 389 -17.20 18.58 15.73
CA GLY A 389 -16.55 19.54 14.85
C GLY A 389 -16.10 18.98 13.48
N GLU A 390 -16.07 17.65 13.32
CA GLU A 390 -15.73 16.97 12.06
C GLU A 390 -16.97 16.59 11.24
N VAL A 391 -18.18 16.67 11.81
CA VAL A 391 -19.45 16.34 11.12
C VAL A 391 -19.89 17.53 10.27
N LYS A 392 -19.34 17.62 9.05
CA LYS A 392 -19.62 18.69 8.08
C LYS A 392 -20.29 18.22 6.78
N TRP A 393 -20.54 16.92 6.66
CA TRP A 393 -21.14 16.31 5.46
C TRP A 393 -22.26 15.37 5.85
N TRP A 394 -21.95 14.09 6.06
CA TRP A 394 -22.91 13.07 6.43
C TRP A 394 -22.84 12.76 7.93
N ASP A 395 -23.98 12.79 8.61
CA ASP A 395 -24.14 12.35 9.98
C ASP A 395 -24.27 10.81 10.01
N TRP A 396 -23.12 10.15 10.16
CA TRP A 396 -23.07 8.69 10.26
C TRP A 396 -23.71 8.18 11.55
N ASN A 397 -23.74 8.96 12.65
CA ASN A 397 -24.44 8.54 13.86
C ASN A 397 -25.95 8.46 13.60
N TRP A 398 -26.50 9.42 12.86
CA TRP A 398 -27.91 9.37 12.44
C TRP A 398 -28.19 8.10 11.63
N THR A 399 -27.33 7.75 10.65
CA THR A 399 -27.52 6.52 9.87
C THR A 399 -27.49 5.26 10.73
N ILE A 400 -26.64 5.21 11.76
CA ILE A 400 -26.57 4.11 12.72
C ILE A 400 -27.84 4.04 13.58
N GLN A 401 -28.36 5.17 14.04
CA GLN A 401 -29.60 5.22 14.82
C GLN A 401 -30.81 4.71 14.01
N GLN A 402 -30.87 5.02 12.72
CA GLN A 402 -31.98 4.59 11.86
C GLN A 402 -31.89 3.12 11.43
N ASN A 403 -30.68 2.62 11.12
CA ASN A 403 -30.50 1.32 10.46
C ASN A 403 -29.80 0.26 11.32
N GLY A 404 -29.21 0.66 12.45
CA GLY A 404 -28.36 -0.18 13.29
C GLY A 404 -26.90 -0.23 12.84
N LEU A 405 -25.98 -0.28 13.82
CA LEU A 405 -24.53 -0.32 13.59
C LEU A 405 -24.10 -1.49 12.69
N PRO A 406 -24.55 -2.74 12.90
CA PRO A 406 -24.13 -3.87 12.06
C PRO A 406 -24.55 -3.73 10.59
N THR A 407 -25.75 -3.18 10.34
CA THR A 407 -26.26 -2.95 8.98
C THR A 407 -25.37 -1.97 8.23
N MET A 408 -25.05 -0.84 8.87
CA MET A 408 -24.18 0.18 8.29
C MET A 408 -22.77 -0.36 8.06
N GLN A 409 -22.18 -1.07 9.03
CA GLN A 409 -20.86 -1.69 8.87
C GLN A 409 -20.82 -2.67 7.70
N ASN A 410 -21.81 -3.56 7.59
CA ASN A 410 -21.87 -4.55 6.51
C ASN A 410 -22.05 -3.90 5.14
N ASN A 411 -22.89 -2.87 5.04
CA ASN A 411 -23.08 -2.14 3.78
C ASN A 411 -21.80 -1.40 3.38
N LEU A 412 -21.21 -0.64 4.29
CA LEU A 412 -19.98 0.13 4.02
C LEU A 412 -18.78 -0.78 3.73
N ALA A 413 -18.69 -1.94 4.39
CA ALA A 413 -17.65 -2.93 4.09
C ALA A 413 -17.73 -3.47 2.66
N ARG A 414 -18.95 -3.61 2.10
CA ARG A 414 -19.15 -4.00 0.69
C ARG A 414 -18.85 -2.85 -0.27
N VAL A 415 -19.30 -1.63 0.04
CA VAL A 415 -19.00 -0.44 -0.77
C VAL A 415 -17.51 -0.14 -0.84
N LEU A 416 -16.80 -0.30 0.27
CA LEU A 416 -15.36 -0.04 0.40
C LEU A 416 -14.51 -1.31 0.20
N ARG A 417 -15.10 -2.40 -0.28
CA ARG A 417 -14.35 -3.63 -0.57
C ARG A 417 -13.29 -3.31 -1.63
N PRO A 418 -12.01 -3.65 -1.41
CA PRO A 418 -10.98 -3.45 -2.43
C PRO A 418 -11.34 -4.20 -3.71
N VAL A 419 -11.26 -3.53 -4.85
CA VAL A 419 -11.46 -4.15 -6.17
C VAL A 419 -10.09 -4.22 -6.85
N ARG A 420 -9.75 -5.39 -7.39
CA ARG A 420 -8.45 -5.65 -8.03
C ARG A 420 -8.66 -6.19 -9.42
N ALA A 421 -7.97 -5.64 -10.41
CA ALA A 421 -7.90 -6.21 -11.76
C ALA A 421 -6.61 -7.03 -11.91
N GLY A 422 -6.68 -8.21 -12.52
CA GLY A 422 -5.48 -8.92 -12.96
C GLY A 422 -4.77 -8.16 -14.08
N ILE A 423 -3.44 -8.16 -14.07
CA ILE A 423 -2.59 -7.59 -15.11
C ILE A 423 -1.58 -8.66 -15.51
N THR A 424 -1.76 -9.24 -16.69
CA THR A 424 -0.99 -10.39 -17.14
C THR A 424 -0.14 -10.10 -18.37
N GLY A 425 0.87 -10.95 -18.56
CA GLY A 425 1.69 -10.97 -19.76
C GLY A 425 2.78 -12.02 -19.64
N ASP A 426 3.69 -12.02 -20.60
CA ASP A 426 4.89 -12.86 -20.58
C ASP A 426 6.09 -12.00 -20.27
N PHE A 427 6.98 -12.51 -19.43
CA PHE A 427 8.25 -11.90 -19.11
C PHE A 427 9.39 -12.75 -19.68
N SER A 428 10.43 -12.09 -20.18
CA SER A 428 11.67 -12.72 -20.61
C SER A 428 12.84 -11.84 -20.20
N ALA A 429 13.87 -12.43 -19.61
CA ALA A 429 15.12 -11.74 -19.34
C ALA A 429 16.31 -12.63 -19.65
N GLU A 430 17.34 -11.99 -20.18
CA GLU A 430 18.66 -12.55 -20.43
C GLU A 430 19.64 -11.79 -19.55
N SER A 431 20.36 -12.54 -18.71
CA SER A 431 21.39 -12.00 -17.83
C SER A 431 22.76 -12.56 -18.23
N GLN A 432 23.79 -11.71 -18.13
CA GLN A 432 25.18 -12.15 -18.17
C GLN A 432 25.83 -11.95 -16.79
N PHE A 433 26.71 -12.87 -16.39
CA PHE A 433 27.46 -12.77 -15.14
C PHE A 433 28.77 -13.55 -15.20
N ALA A 434 29.75 -13.17 -14.39
CA ALA A 434 30.99 -13.92 -14.23
C ALA A 434 30.93 -14.85 -13.01
N GLY A 435 31.38 -16.09 -13.17
CA GLY A 435 31.72 -16.98 -12.07
C GLY A 435 32.95 -16.48 -11.30
N ASN A 436 33.25 -17.12 -10.18
CA ASN A 436 34.35 -16.72 -9.30
C ASN A 436 35.71 -16.72 -10.02
N ILE A 437 36.64 -15.87 -9.55
CA ILE A 437 38.04 -15.92 -9.95
C ILE A 437 38.68 -17.17 -9.32
N GLU A 438 38.96 -18.18 -10.13
CA GLU A 438 39.61 -19.41 -9.70
C GLU A 438 41.13 -19.33 -9.85
N ILE A 439 41.84 -19.82 -8.82
CA ILE A 439 43.30 -19.87 -8.77
C ILE A 439 43.75 -21.32 -8.74
N GLY A 440 44.64 -21.70 -9.66
CA GLY A 440 45.24 -23.04 -9.69
C GLY A 440 46.60 -23.13 -8.97
N ALA A 441 47.25 -24.27 -9.12
CA ALA A 441 48.53 -24.55 -8.48
C ALA A 441 49.71 -23.75 -9.11
N PRO A 442 50.72 -23.38 -8.31
CA PRO A 442 51.88 -22.62 -8.79
C PRO A 442 52.79 -23.44 -9.70
N VAL A 443 53.33 -22.78 -10.73
CA VAL A 443 54.31 -23.31 -11.68
C VAL A 443 55.56 -22.43 -11.65
N PRO A 444 56.78 -23.00 -11.64
CA PRO A 444 58.01 -22.20 -11.68
C PRO A 444 58.11 -21.33 -12.94
N VAL A 445 58.61 -20.10 -12.79
CA VAL A 445 59.00 -19.27 -13.94
C VAL A 445 60.38 -19.73 -14.41
N ALA A 446 60.53 -20.06 -15.69
CA ALA A 446 61.83 -20.50 -16.22
C ALA A 446 62.87 -19.41 -15.99
N ALA A 447 64.02 -19.78 -15.40
CA ALA A 447 65.14 -18.86 -15.22
C ALA A 447 65.53 -18.28 -16.58
N ALA A 448 65.47 -16.95 -16.72
CA ALA A 448 65.98 -16.27 -17.89
C ALA A 448 67.44 -16.72 -18.10
N SER A 449 67.75 -17.25 -19.29
CA SER A 449 69.12 -17.62 -19.64
C SER A 449 70.02 -16.40 -19.42
N HIS A 450 71.08 -16.60 -18.64
CA HIS A 450 72.08 -15.59 -18.32
C HIS A 450 72.84 -15.14 -19.58
N SER A 451 72.23 -14.29 -20.40
CA SER A 451 72.94 -13.52 -21.43
C SER A 451 72.11 -12.34 -21.93
N SER A 452 71.88 -11.33 -21.10
CA SER A 452 71.94 -9.94 -21.58
C SER A 452 72.12 -8.96 -20.42
N ARG A 453 72.97 -7.97 -20.70
CA ARG A 453 73.54 -6.96 -19.81
C ARG A 453 72.51 -6.14 -19.03
N ALA A 454 72.92 -5.83 -17.78
CA ALA A 454 72.60 -4.64 -17.00
C ALA A 454 71.66 -3.63 -17.68
N ARG A 455 70.37 -3.69 -17.30
CA ARG A 455 69.42 -2.58 -17.40
C ARG A 455 68.81 -2.35 -16.02
N ASN A 456 69.07 -1.17 -15.48
CA ASN A 456 68.36 -0.46 -14.42
C ASN A 456 67.45 -1.29 -13.51
N LEU A 457 67.96 -1.57 -12.30
CA LEU A 457 67.21 -1.99 -11.11
C LEU A 457 66.27 -0.86 -10.66
N SER A 458 65.12 -0.73 -11.31
CA SER A 458 63.99 0.05 -10.79
C SER A 458 62.69 -0.28 -11.55
N ALA A 459 62.30 -1.55 -11.62
CA ALA A 459 60.98 -1.93 -12.13
C ALA A 459 60.53 -3.31 -11.61
N GLY A 460 59.53 -3.33 -10.72
CA GLY A 460 58.68 -4.51 -10.49
C GLY A 460 58.69 -5.17 -9.10
N GLN A 461 58.59 -4.43 -7.98
CA GLN A 461 58.44 -5.03 -6.63
C GLN A 461 57.01 -5.53 -6.30
N GLY A 462 56.28 -6.10 -7.24
CA GLY A 462 54.89 -6.52 -6.98
C GLY A 462 54.36 -7.60 -7.90
N LEU A 463 53.18 -8.11 -7.56
CA LEU A 463 52.48 -9.12 -8.35
C LEU A 463 52.06 -8.56 -9.72
N ARG A 464 52.43 -9.25 -10.81
CA ARG A 464 52.05 -8.90 -12.19
C ARG A 464 50.94 -9.81 -12.71
N LEU A 465 49.99 -9.28 -13.49
CA LEU A 465 49.01 -10.08 -14.25
C LEU A 465 49.38 -10.15 -15.73
N GLU A 466 49.26 -11.33 -16.30
CA GLU A 466 49.30 -11.60 -17.73
C GLU A 466 48.02 -12.35 -18.12
N ILE A 467 46.92 -11.60 -18.26
CA ILE A 467 45.60 -12.13 -18.63
C ILE A 467 45.11 -11.32 -19.84
N PRO A 468 45.09 -11.90 -21.05
CA PRO A 468 44.63 -11.19 -22.25
C PRO A 468 43.12 -10.94 -22.17
N LEU A 469 42.73 -9.68 -22.33
CA LEU A 469 41.33 -9.24 -22.41
C LEU A 469 41.10 -8.62 -23.79
N ASP A 470 40.46 -9.35 -24.69
CA ASP A 470 39.98 -8.79 -25.96
C ASP A 470 38.66 -8.06 -25.73
N ALA A 471 38.73 -6.73 -25.70
CA ALA A 471 37.58 -5.89 -25.43
C ALA A 471 36.48 -6.00 -26.50
N GLN A 472 36.84 -6.24 -27.77
CA GLN A 472 35.85 -6.39 -28.85
C GLN A 472 35.10 -7.70 -28.72
N GLU A 473 35.83 -8.78 -28.45
CA GLU A 473 35.23 -10.10 -28.25
C GLU A 473 34.36 -10.14 -26.99
N LEU A 474 34.84 -9.58 -25.87
CA LEU A 474 34.09 -9.53 -24.62
C LEU A 474 32.81 -8.68 -24.74
N SER A 475 32.90 -7.53 -25.42
CA SER A 475 31.72 -6.69 -25.70
C SER A 475 30.71 -7.41 -26.58
N GLY A 476 31.18 -8.17 -27.58
CA GLY A 476 30.32 -9.03 -28.42
C GLY A 476 29.60 -10.15 -27.64
N LEU A 477 30.11 -10.53 -26.47
CA LEU A 477 29.50 -11.48 -25.55
C LEU A 477 28.65 -10.82 -24.45
N GLY A 478 28.48 -9.49 -24.47
CA GLY A 478 27.69 -8.74 -23.48
C GLY A 478 28.46 -8.31 -22.24
N PHE A 479 29.78 -8.50 -22.20
CA PHE A 479 30.65 -8.10 -21.10
C PHE A 479 31.42 -6.82 -21.45
N ASN A 480 30.99 -5.70 -20.88
CA ASN A 480 31.56 -4.38 -21.18
C ASN A 480 32.48 -3.92 -20.04
N ASN A 481 33.39 -2.99 -20.34
CA ASN A 481 34.29 -2.38 -19.35
C ASN A 481 35.05 -3.40 -18.48
N VAL A 482 35.36 -4.57 -19.04
CA VAL A 482 36.06 -5.64 -18.33
C VAL A 482 37.49 -5.20 -18.03
N SER A 483 37.83 -5.18 -16.75
CA SER A 483 39.17 -4.85 -16.29
C SER A 483 39.61 -5.79 -15.17
N LEU A 484 40.89 -6.14 -15.20
CA LEU A 484 41.56 -6.90 -14.15
C LEU A 484 42.66 -6.02 -13.57
N SER A 485 42.63 -5.81 -12.27
CA SER A 485 43.57 -4.95 -11.56
C SER A 485 44.20 -5.67 -10.38
N VAL A 486 45.46 -5.33 -10.11
CA VAL A 486 46.16 -5.76 -8.90
C VAL A 486 46.34 -4.54 -8.02
N THR A 487 45.84 -4.62 -6.79
CA THR A 487 46.01 -3.55 -5.81
C THR A 487 46.70 -4.09 -4.56
N PRO A 488 47.73 -3.41 -4.03
CA PRO A 488 48.30 -3.76 -2.74
C PRO A 488 47.22 -3.67 -1.66
N THR A 489 47.18 -4.64 -0.78
CA THR A 489 46.37 -4.56 0.42
C THR A 489 47.08 -3.62 1.37
N ALA A 490 46.50 -2.43 1.61
CA ALA A 490 47.03 -1.54 2.63
C ALA A 490 47.04 -2.30 3.97
N ASN A 491 48.21 -2.37 4.61
CA ASN A 491 48.29 -2.82 6.01
C ASN A 491 47.42 -1.86 6.83
N GLN A 492 46.41 -2.42 7.53
CA GLN A 492 45.93 -1.80 8.77
C GLN A 492 47.01 -1.91 9.84
#